data_AF-A0A2X4UG10-F1
#
_entry.id   AF-A0A2X4UG10-F1
#
_cell.length_a   1.000
_cell.length_b   1.000
_cell.length_c   1.000
_cell.angle_alpha   90.00
_cell.angle_beta   90.00
_cell.angle_gamma   90.00
#
_symmetry.space_group_name_H-M   'P 1'
#
loop_
_entity.id
_entity.type
_entity.pdbx_description
1 polymer ?
#
loop_
_entity_poly.entity_id
_entity_poly.type
_entity_poly.pdbx_seq_one_letter_code
_entity_poly.pdbx_strand_id
1 'polypeptide(L)'
;MTNPQSILVHYLYLGVNPTDAAFTFADHAFNWIGVTHMIFSLVFAIGYCLVAERFPKIKFWQGIGAGIIANICVHYITFPALGLTPPVAEWPIYEHISELVGHIFWFWTIEVIRRDLRNRLTGEPDAEIPLA
;
A
#
# COMPACT_ATOMS: atom_id res chain seq x y z
N MET A 1 0.96 15.54 14.72
CA MET A 1 1.89 14.52 14.18
C MET A 1 1.94 14.69 12.67
N THR A 2 3.12 14.88 12.09
CA THR A 2 3.35 14.91 10.64
C THR A 2 3.35 13.48 10.12
N ASN A 3 2.48 13.16 9.16
CA ASN A 3 2.43 11.81 8.56
C ASN A 3 3.44 11.70 7.39
N PRO A 4 3.94 10.50 7.05
CA PRO A 4 4.97 10.31 6.01
C PRO A 4 4.62 10.93 4.65
N GLN A 5 3.33 11.02 4.38
CA GLN A 5 2.79 11.43 3.09
C GLN A 5 2.77 12.94 2.94
N SER A 6 2.52 13.67 4.03
CA SER A 6 2.68 15.12 4.10
C SER A 6 4.12 15.52 3.78
N ILE A 7 5.08 14.76 4.28
CA ILE A 7 6.50 15.00 4.06
C ILE A 7 6.89 14.58 2.62
N LEU A 8 6.33 13.50 2.10
CA LEU A 8 6.55 13.08 0.71
C LEU A 8 6.04 14.12 -0.32
N VAL A 9 4.86 14.69 -0.10
CA VAL A 9 4.32 15.79 -0.94
C VAL A 9 5.23 17.01 -0.88
N HIS A 10 5.75 17.33 0.31
CA HIS A 10 6.69 18.43 0.50
C HIS A 10 8.03 18.20 -0.23
N TYR A 11 8.62 17.00 -0.14
CA TYR A 11 9.87 16.67 -0.83
C TYR A 11 9.74 16.50 -2.34
N LEU A 12 8.55 16.17 -2.86
CA LEU A 12 8.32 16.12 -4.31
C LEU A 12 8.27 17.53 -4.96
N TYR A 13 8.49 18.60 -4.19
CA TYR A 13 8.57 20.00 -4.65
C TYR A 13 7.41 20.41 -5.57
N LEU A 14 6.20 19.91 -5.32
CA LEU A 14 5.02 20.27 -6.11
C LEU A 14 4.56 21.73 -5.88
N GLY A 15 5.18 22.46 -4.94
CA GLY A 15 4.83 23.85 -4.62
C GLY A 15 3.44 24.02 -3.98
N VAL A 16 2.79 22.92 -3.63
CA VAL A 16 1.47 22.87 -2.97
C VAL A 16 1.63 22.52 -1.49
N ASN A 17 0.82 23.17 -0.66
CA ASN A 17 0.72 22.81 0.75
C ASN A 17 -0.02 21.45 0.88
N PRO A 18 0.56 20.44 1.55
CA PRO A 18 -0.03 19.10 1.64
C PRO A 18 -1.43 19.08 2.28
N THR A 19 -1.75 20.06 3.13
CA THR A 19 -3.05 20.16 3.80
C THR A 19 -4.11 20.87 2.97
N ASP A 20 -3.72 21.56 1.91
CA ASP A 20 -4.67 22.23 1.03
C ASP A 20 -5.50 21.20 0.26
N ALA A 21 -6.72 21.59 -0.11
CA ALA A 21 -7.59 20.77 -0.92
C ALA A 21 -6.94 20.55 -2.31
N ALA A 22 -6.72 19.29 -2.66
CA ALA A 22 -6.38 18.86 -4.01
C ALA A 22 -7.61 18.93 -4.92
N PHE A 23 -8.77 18.55 -4.40
CA PHE A 23 -10.07 18.72 -5.04
C PHE A 23 -11.21 18.67 -4.01
N THR A 24 -12.39 19.13 -4.39
CA THR A 24 -13.61 19.03 -3.58
C THR A 24 -14.62 18.14 -4.31
N PHE A 25 -15.18 17.15 -3.60
CA PHE A 25 -16.23 16.28 -4.12
C PHE A 25 -17.36 16.20 -3.09
N ALA A 26 -18.60 16.45 -3.53
CA ALA A 26 -19.77 16.47 -2.65
C ALA A 26 -19.55 17.32 -1.38
N ASP A 27 -19.02 18.53 -1.54
CA ASP A 27 -18.69 19.47 -0.45
C ASP A 27 -17.63 18.98 0.56
N HIS A 28 -16.97 17.85 0.28
CA HIS A 28 -15.84 17.35 1.04
C HIS A 28 -14.53 17.66 0.34
N ALA A 29 -13.64 18.38 1.03
CA ALA A 29 -12.30 18.66 0.56
C ALA A 29 -11.38 17.44 0.77
N PHE A 30 -10.76 16.98 -0.31
CA PHE A 30 -9.72 15.95 -0.29
C PHE A 30 -8.36 16.62 -0.43
N ASN A 31 -7.46 16.41 0.51
CA ASN A 31 -6.14 17.03 0.49
C ASN A 31 -5.10 16.19 -0.26
N TRP A 32 -3.93 16.80 -0.50
CA TRP A 32 -2.83 16.14 -1.21
C TRP A 32 -2.25 14.95 -0.44
N ILE A 33 -2.31 14.95 0.89
CA ILE A 33 -1.92 13.82 1.73
C ILE A 33 -2.69 12.55 1.34
N GLY A 34 -4.02 12.65 1.26
CA GLY A 34 -4.88 11.52 0.88
C GLY A 34 -4.63 11.08 -0.56
N VAL A 35 -4.48 12.02 -1.50
CA VAL A 35 -4.18 11.71 -2.90
C VAL A 35 -2.86 10.93 -3.04
N THR A 36 -1.82 11.39 -2.35
CA THR A 36 -0.53 10.71 -2.35
C THR A 36 -0.61 9.32 -1.72
N HIS A 37 -1.41 9.13 -0.65
CA HIS A 37 -1.69 7.80 -0.10
C HIS A 37 -2.27 6.86 -1.15
N MET A 38 -3.28 7.32 -1.89
CA MET A 38 -3.98 6.50 -2.88
C MET A 38 -3.07 6.13 -4.05
N ILE A 39 -2.29 7.09 -4.57
CA ILE A 39 -1.36 6.83 -5.68
C ILE A 39 -0.26 5.86 -5.23
N PHE A 40 0.32 6.08 -4.04
CA PHE A 40 1.32 5.20 -3.49
C PHE A 40 0.79 3.77 -3.34
N SER A 41 -0.41 3.63 -2.79
CA SER A 41 -1.11 2.35 -2.64
C SER A 41 -1.32 1.65 -3.99
N LEU A 42 -1.75 2.38 -5.02
CA LEU A 42 -1.99 1.84 -6.36
C LEU A 42 -0.70 1.30 -7.01
N VAL A 43 0.42 2.00 -6.87
CA VAL A 43 1.71 1.56 -7.39
C VAL A 43 2.12 0.22 -6.76
N PHE A 44 1.97 0.08 -5.44
CA PHE A 44 2.25 -1.18 -4.75
C PHE A 44 1.29 -2.30 -5.12
N ALA A 45 0.00 -2.00 -5.30
CA ALA A 45 -0.98 -2.99 -5.71
C ALA A 45 -0.70 -3.55 -7.11
N ILE A 46 -0.42 -2.67 -8.09
CA ILE A 46 -0.07 -3.07 -9.46
C ILE A 46 1.24 -3.86 -9.45
N GLY A 47 2.26 -3.35 -8.75
CA GLY A 47 3.55 -4.02 -8.61
C GLY A 47 3.41 -5.42 -8.02
N TYR A 48 2.61 -5.57 -6.96
CA TYR A 48 2.31 -6.87 -6.36
C TYR A 48 1.64 -7.81 -7.36
N CYS A 49 0.62 -7.36 -8.11
CA CYS A 49 -0.06 -8.20 -9.10
C CYS A 49 0.90 -8.73 -10.18
N LEU A 50 1.79 -7.88 -10.70
CA LEU A 50 2.79 -8.26 -11.71
C LEU A 50 3.81 -9.27 -11.16
N VAL A 51 4.32 -9.03 -9.95
CA VAL A 51 5.28 -9.95 -9.31
C VAL A 51 4.61 -11.27 -8.95
N ALA A 52 3.36 -11.25 -8.48
CA ALA A 52 2.59 -12.43 -8.10
C ALA A 52 2.29 -13.35 -9.28
N GLU A 53 2.16 -12.80 -10.49
CA GLU A 53 2.01 -13.58 -11.72
C GLU A 53 3.30 -14.30 -12.11
N ARG A 54 4.47 -13.66 -11.92
CA ARG A 54 5.77 -14.26 -12.25
C ARG A 54 6.33 -15.18 -11.17
N PHE A 55 6.06 -14.86 -9.90
CA PHE A 55 6.60 -15.51 -8.71
C PHE A 55 5.46 -15.87 -7.74
N PRO A 56 4.79 -17.03 -7.92
CA PRO A 56 3.62 -17.40 -7.13
C PRO A 56 3.88 -17.50 -5.62
N LYS A 57 5.14 -17.73 -5.22
CA LYS A 57 5.57 -17.80 -3.81
C LYS A 57 5.23 -16.55 -3.00
N ILE A 58 5.10 -15.37 -3.64
CA ILE A 58 4.76 -14.13 -2.93
C ILE A 58 3.30 -14.08 -2.48
N LYS A 59 2.43 -14.94 -3.04
CA LYS A 59 1.00 -15.04 -2.72
C LYS A 59 0.71 -15.81 -1.43
N PHE A 60 1.74 -16.17 -0.66
CA PHE A 60 1.59 -16.97 0.55
C PHE A 60 0.65 -16.30 1.56
N TRP A 61 -0.16 -17.13 2.23
CA TRP A 61 -1.25 -16.69 3.10
C TRP A 61 -2.21 -15.70 2.44
N GLN A 62 -2.52 -15.93 1.15
CA GLN A 62 -3.42 -15.06 0.38
C GLN A 62 -2.93 -13.59 0.37
N GLY A 63 -1.64 -13.38 0.15
CA GLY A 63 -1.05 -12.03 0.05
C GLY A 63 -0.76 -11.36 1.40
N ILE A 64 -1.24 -11.90 2.53
CA ILE A 64 -0.96 -11.37 3.88
C ILE A 64 0.55 -11.26 4.12
N GLY A 65 1.30 -12.29 3.71
CA GLY A 65 2.75 -12.32 3.83
C GLY A 65 3.45 -11.17 3.11
N ALA A 66 3.01 -10.87 1.89
CA ALA A 66 3.50 -9.73 1.13
C ALA A 66 3.15 -8.40 1.80
N GLY A 67 1.96 -8.28 2.40
CA GLY A 67 1.56 -7.09 3.15
C GLY A 67 2.42 -6.82 4.38
N ILE A 68 2.77 -7.86 5.14
CA ILE A 68 3.68 -7.73 6.30
C ILE A 68 5.07 -7.27 5.84
N ILE A 69 5.60 -7.89 4.77
CA ILE A 69 6.91 -7.52 4.22
C ILE A 69 6.88 -6.07 3.72
N ALA A 70 5.85 -5.68 2.98
CA ALA A 70 5.69 -4.32 2.47
C ALA A 70 5.62 -3.29 3.62
N ASN A 71 4.83 -3.56 4.66
CA ASN A 71 4.75 -2.71 5.84
C ASN A 71 6.13 -2.51 6.50
N ILE A 72 6.88 -3.60 6.71
CA ILE A 72 8.22 -3.51 7.32
C ILE A 72 9.19 -2.74 6.41
N CYS A 73 9.27 -3.11 5.12
CA CYS A 73 10.20 -2.47 4.19
C CYS A 73 9.91 -0.99 4.00
N VAL A 74 8.63 -0.61 3.90
CA VAL A 74 8.24 0.77 3.63
C VAL A 74 8.15 1.58 4.91
N HIS A 75 7.30 1.18 5.86
CA HIS A 75 6.96 2.00 7.02
C HIS A 75 7.99 1.89 8.14
N TYR A 76 8.64 0.74 8.31
CA TYR A 76 9.60 0.54 9.41
C TYR A 76 11.05 0.83 9.00
N ILE A 77 11.36 0.79 7.70
CA ILE A 77 12.72 0.99 7.19
C ILE A 77 12.80 2.21 6.29
N THR A 78 12.09 2.22 5.16
CA THR A 78 12.27 3.25 4.12
C THR A 78 11.84 4.64 4.59
N PHE A 79 10.66 4.78 5.20
CA PHE A 79 10.17 6.08 5.65
C PHE A 79 11.01 6.70 6.78
N PRO A 80 11.41 5.95 7.82
CA PRO A 80 12.35 6.44 8.82
C PRO A 80 13.73 6.78 8.22
N ALA A 81 14.25 5.93 7.33
CA ALA A 81 15.56 6.16 6.69
C ALA A 81 15.57 7.41 5.79
N LEU A 82 14.44 7.75 5.17
CA LEU A 82 14.27 8.95 4.36
C LEU A 82 13.86 10.19 5.21
N GLY A 83 13.73 10.05 6.52
CA GLY A 83 13.30 11.15 7.41
C GLY A 83 11.85 11.58 7.20
N LEU A 84 11.02 10.73 6.59
CA LEU A 84 9.59 11.00 6.36
C LEU A 84 8.76 10.78 7.63
N THR A 85 9.30 10.04 8.59
CA THR A 85 8.65 9.75 9.88
C THR A 85 9.65 9.84 11.01
N PRO A 86 9.20 10.12 12.25
CA PRO A 86 10.05 9.93 13.42
C PRO A 86 10.51 8.46 13.53
N PRO A 87 11.56 8.19 14.32
CA PRO A 87 12.01 6.82 14.57
C PRO A 87 10.86 5.91 15.01
N VAL A 88 10.84 4.68 14.48
CA VAL A 88 9.77 3.69 14.74
C VAL A 88 9.57 3.44 16.24
N ALA A 89 10.63 3.51 17.04
CA ALA A 89 10.57 3.31 18.49
C ALA A 89 9.79 4.41 19.24
N GLU A 90 9.57 5.57 18.61
CA GLU A 90 8.85 6.70 19.19
C GLU A 90 7.36 6.69 18.83
N TRP A 91 6.92 5.77 17.97
CA TRP A 91 5.55 5.73 17.51
C TRP A 91 4.63 5.19 18.63
N PRO A 92 3.43 5.78 18.79
CA PRO A 92 2.41 5.19 19.63
C PRO A 92 2.03 3.78 19.17
N ILE A 93 1.71 2.90 20.12
CA ILE A 93 1.37 1.49 19.82
C ILE A 93 0.19 1.35 18.85
N TYR A 94 -0.76 2.29 18.87
CA TYR A 94 -1.88 2.27 17.95
C TYR A 94 -1.45 2.46 16.48
N GLU A 95 -0.37 3.20 16.22
CA GLU A 95 0.16 3.40 14.86
C GLU A 95 0.80 2.12 14.32
N HIS A 96 1.55 1.40 15.16
CA HIS A 96 2.08 0.09 14.78
C HIS A 96 0.97 -0.89 14.41
N ILE A 97 -0.11 -0.91 15.20
CA ILE A 97 -1.26 -1.79 14.98
C ILE A 97 -2.00 -1.36 13.71
N SER A 98 -2.31 -0.07 13.56
CA SER A 98 -3.07 0.41 12.41
C SER A 98 -2.32 0.19 11.09
N GLU A 99 -1.01 0.44 11.07
CA GLU A 99 -0.17 0.21 9.89
C GLU A 99 -0.09 -1.28 9.54
N LEU A 100 0.19 -2.14 10.54
CA LEU A 100 0.30 -3.57 10.29
C LEU A 100 -1.04 -4.18 9.83
N VAL A 101 -2.12 -3.91 10.55
CA VAL A 101 -3.46 -4.44 10.25
C VAL A 101 -3.96 -3.90 8.91
N GLY A 102 -3.76 -2.60 8.65
CA GLY A 102 -4.12 -1.97 7.38
C GLY A 102 -3.45 -2.66 6.19
N HIS A 103 -2.13 -2.90 6.27
CA HIS A 103 -1.39 -3.55 5.20
C HIS A 103 -1.77 -5.03 5.01
N ILE A 104 -2.03 -5.76 6.11
CA ILE A 104 -2.53 -7.14 6.04
C ILE A 104 -3.85 -7.19 5.27
N PHE A 105 -4.84 -6.40 5.69
CA PHE A 105 -6.15 -6.38 5.04
C PHE A 105 -6.08 -5.88 3.60
N TRP A 106 -5.24 -4.89 3.33
CA TRP A 106 -5.09 -4.34 2.00
C TRP A 106 -4.50 -5.36 1.01
N PHE A 107 -3.37 -5.98 1.34
CA PHE A 107 -2.75 -6.98 0.46
C PHE A 107 -3.60 -8.24 0.32
N TRP A 108 -4.28 -8.66 1.39
CA TRP A 108 -5.26 -9.73 1.31
C TRP A 108 -6.38 -9.41 0.31
N THR A 109 -6.91 -8.18 0.37
CA THR A 109 -7.98 -7.73 -0.54
C THR A 109 -7.49 -7.70 -1.99
N ILE A 110 -6.28 -7.17 -2.23
CA ILE A 110 -5.66 -7.19 -3.57
C ILE A 110 -5.55 -8.61 -4.09
N GLU A 111 -5.06 -9.56 -3.27
CA GLU A 111 -4.87 -10.93 -3.70
C GLU A 111 -6.20 -11.64 -3.99
N VAL A 112 -7.23 -11.43 -3.16
CA VAL A 112 -8.58 -11.96 -3.40
C VAL A 112 -9.13 -11.45 -4.74
N ILE A 113 -9.02 -10.15 -5.01
CA ILE A 113 -9.52 -9.54 -6.24
C ILE A 113 -8.68 -10.00 -7.45
N ARG A 114 -7.36 -10.00 -7.34
CA ARG A 114 -6.43 -10.46 -8.39
C ARG A 114 -6.74 -11.89 -8.80
N ARG A 115 -6.95 -12.77 -7.82
CA ARG A 115 -7.30 -14.18 -8.03
C ARG A 115 -8.65 -14.34 -8.73
N ASP A 116 -9.68 -13.65 -8.26
CA ASP A 116 -11.02 -13.70 -8.89
C ASP A 116 -10.99 -13.19 -10.33
N LEU A 117 -10.36 -12.03 -10.57
CA LEU A 117 -10.22 -11.46 -11.90
C LEU A 117 -9.41 -12.37 -12.83
N ARG A 118 -8.28 -12.91 -12.38
CA ARG A 118 -7.47 -13.84 -13.19
C ARG A 118 -8.29 -15.06 -13.58
N ASN A 119 -8.98 -15.69 -12.64
CA ASN A 119 -9.77 -16.91 -12.90
C ASN A 119 -10.89 -16.64 -13.91
N ARG A 120 -11.56 -15.49 -13.83
CA ARG A 120 -12.62 -15.10 -14.77
C ARG A 120 -12.11 -14.75 -16.16
N LEU A 121 -10.97 -14.07 -16.24
CA LEU A 121 -10.40 -13.60 -17.50
C LEU A 121 -9.71 -14.73 -18.28
N THR A 122 -9.02 -15.64 -17.58
CA THR A 122 -8.24 -16.71 -18.20
C THR A 122 -9.02 -18.02 -18.31
N GLY A 123 -10.06 -18.22 -17.49
CA GLY A 123 -10.73 -19.52 -17.34
C GLY A 123 -9.86 -20.58 -16.67
N GLU A 124 -8.65 -20.23 -16.23
CA GLU A 124 -7.68 -21.12 -15.62
C GLU A 124 -7.59 -20.87 -14.10
N PRO A 125 -7.34 -21.91 -13.30
CA PRO A 125 -7.02 -21.75 -11.89
C PRO A 125 -5.67 -21.02 -11.74
N ASP A 126 -5.38 -20.49 -10.55
CA ASP A 126 -4.11 -19.79 -10.27
C ASP A 126 -2.90 -20.56 -10.81
N ALA A 127 -1.87 -19.84 -11.25
CA ALA A 127 -0.66 -20.40 -11.88
C ALA A 127 0.08 -21.49 -11.06
N GLU A 128 -0.26 -21.66 -9.78
CA GLU A 128 0.28 -22.71 -8.90
C GLU A 128 -0.58 -23.97 -8.78
N ILE A 129 -1.79 -23.98 -9.33
CA ILE A 129 -2.66 -25.14 -9.39
C ILE A 129 -2.45 -25.80 -10.75
N PRO A 130 -1.93 -27.04 -10.82
CA PRO A 130 -1.79 -27.76 -12.07
C PRO A 130 -3.15 -27.91 -12.76
N LEU A 131 -3.20 -27.64 -14.06
CA LEU A 131 -4.32 -28.06 -14.89
C LEU A 131 -4.27 -29.59 -15.00
N ALA A 132 -5.34 -30.24 -14.53
CA ALA A 132 -5.51 -31.70 -14.59
C ALA A 132 -5.77 -32.18 -16.03
#